data_AF-A0A920W622-F1
#
_entry.id   AF-A0A920W622-F1
#
_cell.length_a   1.000
_cell.length_b   1.000
_cell.length_c   1.000
_cell.angle_alpha   90.00
_cell.angle_beta   90.00
_cell.angle_gamma   90.00
#
_symmetry.space_group_name_H-M   'P 1'
#
loop_
_entity.id
_entity.type
_entity.pdbx_description
1 polymer ?
#
loop_
_entity_poly.entity_id
_entity_poly.type
_entity_poly.pdbx_seq_one_letter_code
_entity_poly.pdbx_strand_id
1 'polypeptide(L)' 'MDGPSNPHDILSVLGEKELHRYLVNEIQEVYRLQGVAINDKHIEVIVRQMMRWVRSKTSGIRAPY' A
#
# COMPACT_ATOMS: atom_id res chain seq x y z
N MET A 1 -17.04 -14.97 5.43
CA MET A 1 -16.89 -13.53 5.67
C MET A 1 -15.48 -13.20 5.27
N ASP A 2 -15.27 -12.88 4.01
CA ASP A 2 -13.96 -12.48 3.50
C ASP A 2 -13.79 -11.00 3.82
N GLY A 3 -13.03 -10.73 4.87
CA GLY A 3 -12.59 -9.38 5.21
C GLY A 3 -11.64 -8.83 4.13
N PRO A 4 -11.35 -7.52 4.15
CA PRO A 4 -10.42 -6.93 3.18
C PRO A 4 -9.08 -7.67 3.22
N SER A 5 -8.57 -8.00 2.04
CA SER A 5 -7.30 -8.71 1.88
C SER A 5 -6.18 -7.93 2.57
N ASN A 6 -5.42 -8.60 3.44
CA ASN A 6 -4.35 -7.95 4.18
C ASN A 6 -3.23 -7.55 3.21
N PRO A 7 -2.81 -6.27 3.18
CA PRO A 7 -1.71 -5.79 2.36
C PRO A 7 -0.41 -6.60 2.50
N HIS A 8 -0.13 -7.14 3.68
CA HIS A 8 1.05 -7.97 3.92
C HIS A 8 0.95 -9.34 3.24
N ASP A 9 -0.25 -9.93 3.20
CA ASP A 9 -0.47 -11.21 2.54
C ASP A 9 -0.39 -11.05 1.02
N ILE A 10 -0.98 -9.98 0.49
CA ILE A 10 -0.87 -9.61 -0.93
C ILE A 10 0.60 -9.41 -1.31
N LEU A 11 1.38 -8.71 -0.49
CA LEU A 11 2.81 -8.52 -0.73
C LEU A 11 3.58 -9.83 -0.76
N SER A 12 3.31 -10.73 0.20
CA SER A 12 4.01 -12.00 0.33
C SER A 12 3.65 -13.02 -0.75
N VAL A 13 2.42 -12.98 -1.28
CA VAL A 13 1.91 -13.96 -2.25
C VAL A 13 2.01 -13.45 -3.69
N LEU A 14 1.63 -12.19 -3.93
CA LEU A 14 1.45 -11.61 -5.27
C LEU A 14 2.53 -10.57 -5.62
N GLY A 15 3.28 -10.09 -4.63
CA GLY A 15 4.39 -9.17 -4.82
C GLY A 15 4.01 -7.68 -4.85
N GLU A 16 5.03 -6.82 -4.94
CA GLU A 16 4.90 -5.36 -4.82
C GLU A 16 3.99 -4.74 -5.90
N LYS A 17 4.03 -5.26 -7.12
CA LYS A 17 3.24 -4.73 -8.25
C LYS A 17 1.73 -4.94 -8.03
N GLU A 18 1.34 -6.10 -7.53
CA GLU A 18 -0.08 -6.39 -7.29
C GLU A 18 -0.58 -5.71 -6.02
N LEU A 19 0.27 -5.57 -5.00
CA LEU A 19 -0.04 -4.72 -3.84
C LEU A 19 -0.27 -3.26 -4.26
N HIS A 20 0.58 -2.72 -5.12
CA HIS A 20 0.41 -1.36 -5.63
C HIS A 20 -0.95 -1.21 -6.30
N ARG A 21 -1.31 -2.14 -7.19
CA ARG A 21 -2.59 -2.12 -7.91
C ARG A 21 -3.78 -2.21 -6.96
N TYR A 22 -3.70 -3.08 -5.96
CA TYR A 22 -4.72 -3.23 -4.92
C TYR A 22 -4.93 -1.91 -4.16
N LEU A 23 -3.84 -1.29 -3.67
CA LEU A 23 -3.91 -0.05 -2.89
C LEU A 23 -4.49 1.11 -3.72
N VAL A 24 -4.08 1.25 -4.98
CA VAL A 24 -4.63 2.29 -5.86
C VAL A 24 -6.13 2.11 -6.07
N ASN A 25 -6.58 0.87 -6.32
CA ASN A 25 -7.99 0.58 -6.55
C ASN A 25 -8.87 0.86 -5.33
N GLU A 26 -8.45 0.39 -4.14
CA GLU A 26 -9.18 0.62 -2.88
C GLU A 26 -9.28 2.11 -2.55
N ILE A 27 -8.17 2.84 -2.66
CA ILE A 27 -8.14 4.28 -2.38
C ILE A 27 -9.03 5.04 -3.36
N GLN A 28 -8.97 4.69 -4.66
CA GLN A 28 -9.85 5.30 -5.66
C GLN A 28 -11.33 5.04 -5.36
N GLU A 29 -11.69 3.85 -4.87
CA GLU A 29 -13.08 3.52 -4.55
C GLU A 29 -13.63 4.41 -3.43
N VAL A 30 -12.83 4.66 -2.38
CA VAL A 30 -13.20 5.58 -1.31
C VAL A 30 -13.40 7.01 -1.82
N TYR A 31 -12.53 7.50 -2.70
CA TYR A 31 -12.68 8.84 -3.27
C TYR A 31 -13.87 8.97 -4.23
N ARG A 32 -14.15 7.91 -5.02
CA ARG A 32 -15.36 7.83 -5.84
C ARG A 32 -16.62 7.89 -4.98
N LEU A 33 -16.65 7.14 -3.87
CA LEU A 33 -17.77 7.14 -2.93
C LEU A 33 -17.98 8.50 -2.25
N GLN A 34 -16.92 9.28 -2.05
CA GLN A 34 -16.98 10.62 -1.47
C GLN A 34 -17.27 11.73 -2.50
N GLY A 35 -17.39 11.39 -3.78
CA GLY A 35 -17.68 12.36 -4.85
C GLY A 35 -16.53 13.33 -5.13
N VAL A 36 -15.30 13.01 -4.69
CA VAL A 36 -14.12 13.86 -4.88
C VAL A 36 -13.34 13.39 -6.11
N ALA A 37 -13.23 14.24 -7.12
CA ALA A 37 -12.40 13.97 -8.30
C ALA A 37 -10.91 14.22 -7.97
N ILE A 38 -10.17 13.15 -7.68
CA ILE A 38 -8.70 13.19 -7.54
C ILE A 38 -8.06 12.59 -8.80
N ASN A 39 -6.97 13.20 -9.27
CA ASN A 39 -6.18 12.68 -10.36
C ASN A 39 -5.37 11.44 -9.93
N ASP A 40 -5.44 10.37 -10.71
CA ASP A 40 -4.76 9.08 -10.45
C ASP A 40 -3.27 9.22 -10.11
N LYS A 41 -2.56 10.19 -10.70
CA LYS A 41 -1.14 10.44 -10.39
C LYS A 41 -0.90 10.79 -8.92
N HIS A 42 -1.84 11.46 -8.26
CA HIS A 42 -1.68 11.81 -6.83
C HIS A 42 -1.76 10.54 -5.97
N ILE A 43 -2.69 9.65 -6.28
CA ILE A 43 -2.85 8.37 -5.58
C ILE A 43 -1.62 7.50 -5.81
N GLU A 44 -1.11 7.44 -7.04
CA GLU A 44 0.08 6.68 -7.40
C GLU A 44 1.34 7.15 -6.63
N VAL A 45 1.53 8.47 -6.50
CA VAL A 45 2.63 9.05 -5.72
C VAL A 45 2.52 8.69 -4.24
N ILE A 46 1.31 8.76 -3.67
CA ILE A 46 1.07 8.39 -2.26
C ILE A 46 1.35 6.90 -2.03
N VAL A 47 0.79 6.01 -2.86
CA VAL A 47 1.01 4.55 -2.76
C VAL A 47 2.49 4.21 -2.89
N ARG A 48 3.21 4.85 -3.83
CA ARG A 48 4.66 4.70 -3.97
C ARG A 48 5.43 5.11 -2.72
N GLN A 49 5.00 6.16 -2.03
CA GLN A 49 5.60 6.55 -0.75
C GLN A 49 5.27 5.54 0.36
N MET A 50 4.02 5.06 0.46
CA MET A 50 3.62 4.04 1.44
C MET A 50 4.46 2.75 1.33
N MET A 51 4.72 2.28 0.11
CA MET A 51 5.56 1.08 -0.12
C MET A 51 7.04 1.28 0.29
N ARG A 52 7.55 2.52 0.36
CA ARG A 52 8.92 2.77 0.87
C ARG A 52 9.05 2.43 2.36
N TRP A 53 7.98 2.64 3.14
CA TRP A 53 7.98 2.39 4.58
C TRP A 53 7.85 0.90 4.92
N VAL A 54 7.14 0.13 4.09
CA VAL A 54 6.93 -1.32 4.28
C VAL A 54 8.22 -2.14 4.16
N ARG A 55 9.25 -1.65 3.45
CA ARG A 55 10.55 -2.33 3.37
C ARG A 55 11.38 -2.28 4.65
N SER A 56 10.95 -1.55 5.69
CA SER A 56 11.62 -1.61 6.99
C SER A 56 11.24 -2.90 7.74
N LYS A 57 11.63 -4.06 7.21
CA LYS A 57 11.82 -5.23 8.07
C LYS A 57 13.23 -5.14 8.63
N THR A 58 13.27 -4.95 9.95
CA THR A 58 14.46 -5.07 10.77
C THR A 58 15.45 -3.92 10.56
N SER A 59 15.20 -2.83 11.29
CA SER A 59 16.30 -2.13 11.96
C SER A 59 17.13 -3.20 12.66
N GLY A 60 18.28 -3.56 12.06
CA GLY A 60 19.30 -4.32 12.74
C GLY A 60 19.48 -3.66 14.09
N ILE A 61 19.26 -4.43 15.16
CA ILE A 61 19.59 -4.01 16.51
C ILE A 61 21.04 -3.56 16.40
N ARG A 62 21.27 -2.25 16.45
CA ARG A 62 22.61 -1.70 16.63
C ARG A 62 22.99 -2.13 18.02
N ALA A 63 23.67 -3.28 18.12
CA ALA A 63 24.26 -3.71 19.36
C ALA A 63 25.20 -2.58 19.81
N PRO A 64 24.98 -1.95 20.97
CA PRO A 64 26.08 -1.30 21.65
C PRO A 64 26.99 -2.42 22.17
N TYR A 65 28.30 -2.16 22.13
CA TYR A 65 29.45 -3.02 22.44
C TYR A 65 29.99 -3.82 21.24
#